data_AF-A0A0F6MQG5-F1
#
_entry.id   AF-A0A0F6MQG5-F1
#
_cell.length_a   1.000
_cell.length_b   1.000
_cell.length_c   1.000
_cell.angle_alpha   90.00
_cell.angle_beta   90.00
_cell.angle_gamma   90.00
#
_symmetry.space_group_name_H-M   'P 1'
#
loop_
_entity.id
_entity.type
_entity.pdbx_description
1 polymer ?
#
loop_
_entity_poly.entity_id
_entity_poly.type
_entity_poly.pdbx_seq_one_letter_code
_entity_poly.pdbx_strand_id
1 'polypeptide(L)'
;MKNLNLIIIVLITSLFFLFSCSKTPAESEEQGQSEQSKMEKEEFKAEIIRGNIASKNPLIRADFVEGLVKNGQKTKVLGICAIVSISNEEFNSLTLDNYAEFCKIFAETGKYKWVSIITPNKEGIAFLGGGYLGSHAILNNDGSVEKIFDDWVLIYDSKTEKVVKQ
;
A
#
# COMPACT_ATOMS: atom_id res chain seq x y z
N MET A 1 58.57 9.19 -35.04
CA MET A 1 58.30 10.64 -34.83
C MET A 1 57.31 10.71 -33.67
N LYS A 2 57.74 10.86 -32.40
CA LYS A 2 57.96 12.13 -31.63
C LYS A 2 56.67 12.99 -31.63
N ASN A 3 56.03 13.46 -30.55
CA ASN A 3 56.21 13.58 -29.08
C ASN A 3 54.78 13.82 -28.49
N LEU A 4 54.35 13.30 -27.33
CA LEU A 4 54.55 13.71 -25.92
C LEU A 4 53.92 15.06 -25.45
N ASN A 5 53.02 14.94 -24.45
CA ASN A 5 52.59 15.89 -23.37
C ASN A 5 51.61 17.05 -23.65
N LEU A 6 50.53 17.16 -22.86
CA LEU A 6 50.51 17.99 -21.63
C LEU A 6 49.19 17.85 -20.83
N ILE A 7 49.36 17.65 -19.52
CA ILE A 7 48.34 17.58 -18.45
C ILE A 7 47.81 18.99 -18.13
N ILE A 8 46.50 19.16 -17.99
CA ILE A 8 45.90 20.29 -17.24
C ILE A 8 44.90 19.74 -16.22
N ILE A 9 45.32 19.80 -14.96
CA ILE A 9 44.54 19.60 -13.73
C ILE A 9 43.75 20.89 -13.48
N VAL A 10 42.44 20.80 -13.30
CA VAL A 10 41.64 21.91 -12.76
C VAL A 10 41.27 21.57 -11.31
N LEU A 11 42.11 22.04 -10.40
CA LEU A 11 41.86 22.22 -8.98
C LEU A 11 41.03 23.50 -8.80
N ILE A 12 39.80 23.39 -8.30
CA ILE A 12 39.12 24.51 -7.64
C ILE A 12 38.78 24.05 -6.23
N THR A 13 39.79 24.14 -5.37
CA THR A 13 39.64 24.20 -3.92
C THR A 13 39.71 25.66 -3.48
N SER A 14 38.88 25.98 -2.48
CA SER A 14 39.03 27.09 -1.56
C SER A 14 38.53 28.46 -2.02
N LEU A 15 37.32 28.78 -1.59
CA LEU A 15 37.02 30.13 -1.11
C LEU A 15 36.11 30.06 0.13
N PHE A 16 36.61 29.43 1.20
CA PHE A 16 36.10 29.65 2.55
C PHE A 16 36.69 30.96 3.06
N PHE A 17 35.99 32.07 2.81
CA PHE A 17 36.26 33.33 3.50
C PHE A 17 35.77 33.23 4.94
N LEU A 18 36.74 33.27 5.86
CA LEU A 18 36.51 33.60 7.27
C LEU A 18 36.26 35.10 7.37
N PHE A 19 35.09 35.49 7.88
CA PHE A 19 34.92 36.75 8.61
C PHE A 19 34.03 36.50 9.83
N SER A 20 34.67 36.44 11.00
CA SER A 20 34.06 36.74 12.29
C SER A 20 33.68 38.23 12.34
N CYS A 21 32.46 38.57 12.76
CA CYS A 21 32.16 39.23 14.05
C CYS A 21 30.80 39.97 14.03
N SER A 22 29.96 39.60 15.00
CA SER A 22 29.14 40.48 15.85
C SER A 22 27.89 41.22 15.33
N LYS A 23 26.81 41.04 16.13
CA LYS A 23 25.62 41.88 16.38
C LYS A 23 24.34 41.63 15.55
N THR A 24 23.39 40.93 16.18
CA THR A 24 21.94 41.28 16.21
C THR A 24 21.78 42.71 16.76
N PRO A 25 20.75 43.52 16.39
CA PRO A 25 19.35 43.13 16.19
C PRO A 25 18.61 43.82 15.02
N ALA A 26 17.47 43.25 14.62
CA ALA A 26 16.17 43.95 14.43
C ALA A 26 15.25 43.18 13.47
N GLU A 27 13.98 43.09 13.86
CA GLU A 27 12.83 42.64 13.07
C GLU A 27 12.76 43.27 11.67
N SER A 28 12.35 42.47 10.69
CA SER A 28 11.52 42.94 9.58
C SER A 28 10.72 41.75 9.04
N GLU A 29 9.41 41.96 9.02
CA GLU A 29 8.38 41.05 8.54
C GLU A 29 8.36 40.94 7.01
N GLU A 30 7.90 39.77 6.55
CA GLU A 30 7.19 39.43 5.30
C GLU A 30 7.60 40.05 3.94
N GLN A 31 7.83 39.20 2.93
CA GLN A 31 6.82 38.82 1.92
C GLN A 31 7.43 38.05 0.73
N GLY A 32 6.68 37.06 0.24
CA GLY A 32 6.83 36.42 -1.07
C GLY A 32 7.70 35.15 -1.03
N GLN A 33 7.25 33.96 -1.40
CA GLN A 33 6.20 33.61 -2.34
C GLN A 33 5.84 32.14 -2.07
N SER A 34 4.63 31.89 -1.58
CA SER A 34 4.09 30.55 -1.48
C SER A 34 3.80 30.04 -2.90
N GLU A 35 4.60 29.11 -3.38
CA GLU A 35 4.19 28.24 -4.48
C GLU A 35 3.08 27.33 -3.97
N GLN A 36 1.86 27.86 -4.04
CA GLN A 36 0.65 27.10 -3.86
C GLN A 36 0.51 26.18 -5.07
N SER A 37 1.16 25.01 -4.96
CA SER A 37 0.84 23.84 -5.76
C SER A 37 -0.66 23.58 -5.59
N LYS A 38 -1.42 23.97 -6.60
CA LYS A 38 -2.83 23.63 -6.76
C LYS A 38 -2.90 22.14 -7.01
N MET A 39 -2.82 21.36 -5.93
CA MET A 39 -3.03 19.93 -5.96
C MET A 39 -4.49 19.72 -6.31
N GLU A 40 -4.73 19.37 -7.56
CA GLU A 40 -6.02 18.90 -8.05
C GLU A 40 -6.48 17.80 -7.09
N LYS A 41 -7.57 18.07 -6.38
CA LYS A 41 -8.20 17.11 -5.49
C LYS A 41 -8.87 16.10 -6.42
N GLU A 42 -8.11 15.15 -6.93
CA GLU A 42 -8.66 13.95 -7.55
C GLU A 42 -9.51 13.25 -6.49
N GLU A 43 -10.80 13.55 -6.55
CA GLU A 43 -11.83 12.90 -5.76
C GLU A 43 -11.97 11.49 -6.32
N PHE A 44 -11.28 10.55 -5.69
CA PHE A 44 -11.40 9.15 -6.01
C PHE A 44 -12.86 8.72 -5.85
N LYS A 45 -13.52 8.45 -6.98
CA LYS A 45 -14.83 7.81 -6.99
C LYS A 45 -14.60 6.32 -6.77
N ALA A 46 -15.03 5.84 -5.61
CA ALA A 46 -15.10 4.41 -5.33
C ALA A 46 -16.04 3.75 -6.34
N GLU A 47 -15.48 3.06 -7.33
CA GLU A 47 -16.23 2.26 -8.28
C GLU A 47 -16.37 0.83 -7.75
N ILE A 48 -17.58 0.29 -7.84
CA ILE A 48 -17.84 -1.12 -7.54
C ILE A 48 -17.45 -1.92 -8.78
N ILE A 49 -16.42 -2.76 -8.63
CA ILE A 49 -15.96 -3.68 -9.65
C ILE A 49 -16.68 -5.01 -9.46
N ARG A 50 -17.36 -5.47 -10.51
CA ARG A 50 -18.18 -6.68 -10.47
C ARG A 50 -17.32 -7.93 -10.38
N GLY A 51 -17.66 -8.82 -9.45
CA GLY A 51 -17.03 -10.13 -9.32
C GLY A 51 -17.44 -11.10 -10.42
N ASN A 52 -16.77 -12.26 -10.49
CA ASN A 52 -17.11 -13.31 -11.44
C ASN A 52 -18.25 -14.19 -10.90
N ILE A 53 -19.48 -13.87 -11.31
CA ILE A 53 -20.70 -14.56 -10.86
C ILE A 53 -20.74 -16.07 -11.15
N ALA A 54 -19.96 -16.55 -12.11
CA ALA A 54 -19.89 -17.98 -12.44
C ALA A 54 -18.98 -18.76 -11.47
N SER A 55 -18.18 -18.08 -10.65
CA SER A 55 -17.28 -18.74 -9.71
C SER A 55 -18.04 -19.35 -8.54
N LYS A 56 -17.64 -20.57 -8.17
CA LYS A 56 -18.10 -21.23 -6.94
C LYS A 56 -17.46 -20.62 -5.70
N ASN A 57 -16.29 -19.99 -5.84
CA ASN A 57 -15.60 -19.34 -4.74
C ASN A 57 -16.28 -18.01 -4.38
N PRO A 58 -16.82 -17.86 -3.15
CA PRO A 58 -17.49 -16.63 -2.73
C PRO A 58 -16.63 -15.37 -2.88
N LEU A 59 -15.32 -15.48 -2.66
CA LEU A 59 -14.39 -14.34 -2.72
C LEU A 59 -14.14 -13.84 -4.14
N ILE A 60 -14.28 -14.72 -5.14
CA ILE A 60 -14.10 -14.38 -6.55
C ILE A 60 -15.41 -13.91 -7.18
N ARG A 61 -16.54 -14.40 -6.66
CA ARG A 61 -17.89 -13.99 -7.04
C ARG A 61 -18.25 -12.61 -6.51
N ALA A 62 -17.74 -12.24 -5.34
CA ALA A 62 -18.07 -10.99 -4.67
C ALA A 62 -17.64 -9.77 -5.49
N ASP A 63 -18.51 -8.76 -5.48
CA ASP A 63 -18.15 -7.43 -5.93
C ASP A 63 -17.11 -6.83 -4.95
N PHE A 64 -16.22 -6.01 -5.48
CA PHE A 64 -15.19 -5.36 -4.66
C PHE A 64 -15.02 -3.90 -5.07
N VAL A 65 -14.46 -3.13 -4.16
CA VAL A 65 -14.21 -1.71 -4.37
C VAL A 65 -12.72 -1.47 -4.27
N GLU A 66 -12.18 -0.68 -5.18
CA GLU A 66 -10.83 -0.16 -5.03
C GLU A 66 -10.84 1.11 -4.18
N GLY A 67 -9.76 1.37 -3.45
CA GLY A 67 -9.58 2.57 -2.64
C GLY A 67 -8.19 3.14 -2.78
N LEU A 68 -8.01 4.45 -2.58
CA LEU A 68 -6.68 5.05 -2.51
C LEU A 68 -6.07 4.84 -1.12
N VAL A 69 -4.86 4.29 -1.11
CA VAL A 69 -4.02 4.27 0.09
C VAL A 69 -3.27 5.58 0.17
N LYS A 70 -3.41 6.30 1.29
CA LYS A 70 -2.69 7.54 1.54
C LYS A 70 -1.73 7.40 2.74
N ASN A 71 -0.74 8.28 2.82
CA ASN A 71 0.09 8.41 4.02
C ASN A 71 -0.75 8.86 5.23
N GLY A 72 -0.19 8.77 6.45
CA GLY A 72 -0.91 9.14 7.68
C GLY A 72 -1.42 10.59 7.70
N GLN A 73 -0.80 11.49 6.95
CA GLN A 73 -1.22 12.90 6.80
C GLN A 73 -2.29 13.10 5.70
N LYS A 74 -2.64 12.05 4.95
CA LYS A 74 -3.61 12.06 3.83
C LYS A 74 -3.24 13.01 2.67
N THR A 75 -1.97 13.39 2.55
CA THR A 75 -1.45 14.32 1.54
C THR A 75 -0.88 13.62 0.31
N LYS A 76 -0.40 12.38 0.46
CA LYS A 76 0.24 11.63 -0.64
C LYS A 76 -0.44 10.28 -0.83
N VAL A 77 -0.76 9.95 -2.08
CA VAL A 77 -1.21 8.61 -2.48
C VAL A 77 0.00 7.68 -2.56
N LEU A 78 -0.11 6.52 -1.91
CA LEU A 78 0.91 5.48 -1.83
C LEU A 78 0.60 4.27 -2.73
N GLY A 79 -0.65 4.15 -3.19
CA GLY A 79 -1.12 3.09 -4.07
C GLY A 79 -2.62 2.90 -3.95
N ILE A 80 -3.09 1.72 -4.35
CA ILE A 80 -4.50 1.32 -4.27
C ILE A 80 -4.66 0.10 -3.36
N CYS A 81 -5.81 -0.02 -2.71
CA CYS A 81 -6.25 -1.21 -2.00
C CYS A 81 -7.49 -1.78 -2.69
N ALA A 82 -7.81 -3.04 -2.39
CA ALA A 82 -9.07 -3.67 -2.77
C ALA A 82 -9.82 -4.13 -1.51
N ILE A 83 -11.13 -3.87 -1.49
CA ILE A 83 -12.03 -4.24 -0.40
C ILE A 83 -13.11 -5.13 -0.96
N VAL A 84 -13.05 -6.41 -0.60
CA VAL A 84 -14.02 -7.45 -0.97
C VAL A 84 -15.02 -7.57 0.16
N SER A 85 -16.29 -7.31 -0.13
CA SER A 85 -17.35 -7.40 0.87
C SER A 85 -18.13 -8.70 0.69
N ILE A 86 -18.25 -9.48 1.75
CA ILE A 86 -19.05 -10.72 1.74
C ILE A 86 -19.94 -10.81 2.98
N SER A 87 -20.95 -11.67 2.93
CA SER A 87 -21.81 -11.91 4.09
C SER A 87 -21.09 -12.65 5.22
N ASN A 88 -21.60 -12.54 6.45
CA ASN A 88 -21.11 -13.34 7.58
C ASN A 88 -21.24 -14.85 7.30
N GLU A 89 -22.32 -15.26 6.64
CA GLU A 89 -22.59 -16.66 6.28
C GLU A 89 -21.55 -17.19 5.29
N GLU A 90 -21.25 -16.42 4.24
CA GLU A 90 -20.20 -16.77 3.28
C GLU A 90 -18.85 -16.84 3.98
N PHE A 91 -18.50 -15.86 4.80
CA PHE A 91 -17.22 -15.81 5.52
C PHE A 91 -17.00 -17.07 6.37
N ASN A 92 -18.01 -17.47 7.14
CA ASN A 92 -17.97 -18.66 8.00
C ASN A 92 -17.91 -19.98 7.20
N SER A 93 -18.27 -19.96 5.92
CA SER A 93 -18.23 -21.13 5.03
C SER A 93 -16.93 -21.24 4.20
N LEU A 94 -16.04 -20.25 4.28
CA LEU A 94 -14.82 -20.22 3.46
C LEU A 94 -13.86 -21.36 3.82
N THR A 95 -13.40 -22.06 2.78
CA THR A 95 -12.38 -23.08 2.90
C THR A 95 -10.98 -22.52 2.63
N LEU A 96 -9.94 -23.27 3.00
CA LEU A 96 -8.55 -22.90 2.67
C LEU A 96 -8.30 -22.80 1.17
N ASP A 97 -8.96 -23.65 0.37
CA ASP A 97 -8.89 -23.59 -1.09
C ASP A 97 -9.50 -22.29 -1.62
N ASN A 98 -10.57 -21.77 -1.00
CA ASN A 98 -11.14 -20.49 -1.39
C ASN A 98 -10.14 -19.35 -1.19
N TYR A 99 -9.46 -19.32 -0.05
CA TYR A 99 -8.44 -18.32 0.20
C TYR A 99 -7.21 -18.47 -0.72
N ALA A 100 -6.78 -19.70 -1.00
CA ALA A 100 -5.63 -19.95 -1.87
C ALA A 100 -5.89 -19.50 -3.31
N GLU A 101 -7.06 -19.83 -3.86
CA GLU A 101 -7.48 -19.34 -5.17
C GLU A 101 -7.60 -17.81 -5.19
N PHE A 102 -8.17 -17.23 -4.14
CA PHE A 102 -8.26 -15.78 -3.99
C PHE A 102 -6.89 -15.10 -3.99
N CYS A 103 -5.92 -15.63 -3.24
CA CYS A 103 -4.57 -15.06 -3.17
C CYS A 103 -3.91 -15.03 -4.55
N LYS A 104 -4.03 -16.10 -5.34
CA LYS A 104 -3.48 -16.17 -6.71
C LYS A 104 -4.03 -15.09 -7.64
N ILE A 105 -5.30 -14.74 -7.47
CA ILE A 105 -6.00 -13.80 -8.37
C ILE A 105 -5.87 -12.35 -7.89
N PHE A 106 -5.87 -12.11 -6.58
CA PHE A 106 -5.90 -10.75 -6.03
C PHE A 106 -4.60 -10.38 -5.33
N ALA A 107 -4.18 -11.18 -4.35
CA ALA A 107 -3.11 -10.80 -3.44
C ALA A 107 -1.71 -10.93 -4.07
N GLU A 108 -1.46 -11.94 -4.92
CA GLU A 108 -0.15 -12.15 -5.55
C GLU A 108 0.12 -11.24 -6.75
N THR A 109 -0.89 -10.53 -7.24
CA THR A 109 -0.74 -9.69 -8.45
C THR A 109 0.20 -8.51 -8.27
N GLY A 110 0.49 -8.11 -7.02
CA GLY A 110 1.25 -6.91 -6.69
C GLY A 110 0.54 -5.59 -7.04
N LYS A 111 -0.68 -5.66 -7.59
CA LYS A 111 -1.49 -4.49 -7.96
C LYS A 111 -1.89 -3.65 -6.74
N TYR A 112 -2.24 -4.33 -5.65
CA TYR A 112 -2.77 -3.69 -4.45
C TYR A 112 -1.73 -3.63 -3.34
N LYS A 113 -1.71 -2.52 -2.60
CA LYS A 113 -0.93 -2.37 -1.38
C LYS A 113 -1.45 -3.28 -0.26
N TRP A 114 -2.76 -3.49 -0.22
CA TRP A 114 -3.39 -4.55 0.55
C TRP A 114 -4.72 -4.94 -0.07
N VAL A 115 -5.18 -6.13 0.28
CA VAL A 115 -6.51 -6.61 -0.06
C VAL A 115 -7.21 -7.03 1.23
N SER A 116 -8.45 -6.60 1.42
CA SER A 116 -9.22 -6.87 2.63
C SER A 116 -10.51 -7.57 2.27
N ILE A 117 -10.79 -8.68 2.96
CA ILE A 117 -12.10 -9.36 2.96
C ILE A 117 -12.81 -8.89 4.22
N ILE A 118 -13.94 -8.20 4.07
CA ILE A 118 -14.66 -7.61 5.21
C ILE A 118 -16.11 -8.07 5.25
N THR A 119 -16.58 -8.38 6.46
CA THR A 119 -17.98 -8.68 6.74
C THR A 119 -18.74 -7.44 7.25
N PRO A 120 -20.09 -7.45 7.29
CA PRO A 120 -20.85 -6.36 7.91
C PRO A 120 -20.44 -6.04 9.35
N ASN A 121 -19.98 -7.06 10.09
CA ASN A 121 -19.56 -6.95 11.49
C ASN A 121 -18.11 -6.46 11.67
N LYS A 122 -17.42 -6.07 10.58
CA LYS A 122 -16.03 -5.62 10.56
C LYS A 122 -14.97 -6.69 10.78
N GLU A 123 -15.36 -7.87 11.22
CA GLU A 123 -14.47 -9.04 11.21
C GLU A 123 -14.12 -9.45 9.77
N GLY A 124 -12.89 -9.90 9.56
CA GLY A 124 -12.40 -10.19 8.22
C GLY A 124 -10.94 -10.62 8.19
N ILE A 125 -10.39 -10.70 6.97
CA ILE A 125 -8.98 -10.99 6.72
C ILE A 125 -8.35 -9.83 5.95
N ALA A 126 -7.18 -9.38 6.38
CA ALA A 126 -6.35 -8.43 5.63
C ALA A 126 -5.08 -9.12 5.10
N PHE A 127 -4.81 -8.98 3.81
CA PHE A 127 -3.59 -9.40 3.15
C PHE A 127 -2.70 -8.17 2.90
N LEU A 128 -1.81 -7.89 3.85
CA LEU A 128 -0.96 -6.71 3.83
C LEU A 128 0.23 -6.92 2.89
N GLY A 129 0.40 -6.06 1.89
CA GLY A 129 1.48 -6.19 0.89
C GLY A 129 1.23 -7.23 -0.20
N GLY A 130 0.09 -7.95 -0.15
CA GLY A 130 -0.22 -9.05 -1.05
C GLY A 130 0.39 -10.38 -0.62
N GLY A 131 0.13 -11.43 -1.40
CA GLY A 131 0.62 -12.80 -1.14
C GLY A 131 -0.29 -13.67 -0.28
N TYR A 132 0.30 -14.65 0.41
CA TYR A 132 -0.38 -15.69 1.19
C TYR A 132 -0.40 -15.46 2.71
N LEU A 133 0.16 -14.35 3.19
CA LEU A 133 0.11 -13.95 4.59
C LEU A 133 -1.20 -13.18 4.84
N GLY A 134 -2.08 -13.76 5.64
CA GLY A 134 -3.36 -13.16 6.02
C GLY A 134 -3.43 -12.91 7.52
N SER A 135 -3.94 -11.73 7.90
CA SER A 135 -4.23 -11.38 9.29
C SER A 135 -5.74 -11.45 9.52
N HIS A 136 -6.18 -12.30 10.44
CA HIS A 136 -7.55 -12.29 10.93
C HIS A 136 -7.74 -11.12 11.90
N ALA A 137 -8.71 -10.24 11.62
CA ALA A 137 -8.77 -8.93 12.25
C ALA A 137 -10.18 -8.31 12.26
N ILE A 138 -10.34 -7.29 13.10
CA ILE A 138 -11.36 -6.26 12.94
C ILE A 138 -10.82 -5.17 12.00
N LEU A 139 -11.64 -4.79 11.02
CA LEU A 139 -11.29 -3.88 9.93
C LEU A 139 -12.18 -2.63 9.94
N ASN A 140 -11.58 -1.49 9.59
CA ASN A 140 -12.31 -0.25 9.32
C ASN A 140 -13.11 -0.33 7.99
N ASN A 141 -14.00 0.64 7.76
CA ASN A 141 -14.77 0.75 6.52
C ASN A 141 -13.89 0.87 5.26
N ASP A 142 -12.68 1.41 5.38
CA ASP A 142 -11.71 1.53 4.29
C ASP A 142 -10.83 0.27 4.12
N GLY A 143 -11.18 -0.81 4.82
CA GLY A 143 -10.45 -2.07 4.81
C GLY A 143 -9.13 -2.05 5.57
N SER A 144 -8.76 -0.93 6.22
CA SER A 144 -7.57 -0.89 7.08
C SER A 144 -7.79 -1.68 8.37
N VAL A 145 -6.70 -2.20 8.94
CA VAL A 145 -6.75 -3.02 10.16
C VAL A 145 -6.93 -2.13 11.39
N GLU A 146 -7.93 -2.42 12.22
CA GLU A 146 -8.13 -1.81 13.54
C GLU A 146 -7.47 -2.66 14.63
N LYS A 147 -7.73 -3.98 14.61
CA LYS A 147 -7.22 -4.92 15.63
C LYS A 147 -6.98 -6.30 15.02
N ILE A 148 -5.79 -6.86 15.24
CA ILE A 148 -5.43 -8.21 14.80
C ILE A 148 -5.74 -9.23 15.91
N PHE A 149 -6.27 -10.38 15.53
CA PHE A 149 -6.47 -11.54 16.40
C PHE A 149 -5.33 -12.56 16.23
N ASP A 150 -5.05 -12.93 14.98
CA ASP A 150 -4.03 -13.90 14.60
C ASP A 150 -3.54 -13.65 13.17
N ASP A 151 -2.31 -14.08 12.90
CA ASP A 151 -1.69 -14.08 11.58
C ASP A 151 -1.47 -15.53 11.13
N TRP A 152 -1.67 -15.80 9.84
CA TRP A 152 -1.43 -17.11 9.25
C TRP A 152 -0.83 -16.99 7.85
N VAL A 153 -0.09 -18.02 7.44
CA VAL A 153 0.39 -18.17 6.07
C VAL A 153 -0.28 -19.38 5.42
N LEU A 154 -0.79 -19.22 4.20
CA LEU A 154 -1.24 -20.36 3.40
C LEU A 154 -0.04 -21.02 2.74
N ILE A 155 0.10 -22.32 2.99
CA ILE A 155 1.19 -23.13 2.46
C ILE A 155 0.58 -24.37 1.81
N TYR A 156 1.10 -24.75 0.65
CA TYR A 156 0.79 -26.03 0.04
C TYR A 156 1.63 -27.13 0.70
N ASP A 157 0.97 -28.05 1.42
CA ASP A 157 1.61 -29.23 1.97
C ASP A 157 1.61 -30.35 0.92
N SER A 158 2.81 -30.63 0.40
CA SER A 158 3.02 -31.70 -0.59
C SER A 158 2.75 -33.11 -0.07
N LYS A 159 2.76 -33.33 1.26
CA LYS A 159 2.50 -34.66 1.85
C LYS A 159 1.01 -34.98 1.91
N THR A 160 0.21 -33.97 2.21
CA THR A 160 -1.25 -34.10 2.31
C THR A 160 -1.98 -33.64 1.05
N GLU A 161 -1.24 -33.08 0.09
CA GLU A 161 -1.71 -32.50 -1.17
C GLU A 161 -2.82 -31.44 -0.94
N LYS A 162 -2.67 -30.65 0.13
CA LYS A 162 -3.68 -29.68 0.58
C LYS A 162 -3.04 -28.37 0.98
N VAL A 163 -3.83 -27.30 0.89
CA VAL A 163 -3.47 -26.01 1.49
C VAL A 163 -3.74 -26.09 2.99
N VAL A 164 -2.76 -25.64 3.78
CA VAL A 164 -2.85 -25.53 5.23
C VAL A 164 -2.58 -24.10 5.68
N LYS A 165 -3.07 -23.74 6.88
CA LYS A 165 -2.67 -22.53 7.60
C LYS A 165 -1.55 -22.88 8.57
N GLN A 166 -0.46 -22.13 8.53
CA GLN A 166 0.63 -22.20 9.49
C GLN A 166 0.76 -20.90 10.28
#